data_AF-A0A382EGL8-F1
#
_entry.id   AF-A0A382EGL8-F1
#
_cell.length_a   1.000
_cell.length_b   1.000
_cell.length_c   1.000
_cell.angle_alpha   90.00
_cell.angle_beta   90.00
_cell.angle_gamma   90.00
#
_symmetry.space_group_name_H-M   'P 1'
#
loop_
_entity.id
_entity.type
_entity.pdbx_description
1 polymer ?
#
loop_
_entity_poly.entity_id
_entity_poly.type
_entity_poly.pdbx_seq_one_letter_code
_entity_poly.pdbx_strand_id
1 'polypeptide(L)'
;KPSGFRAVQTIPPMANGVSVGRVTTRFGTHFVPLARRTFGNDSPESVVAFREGGGAPNAKPQVGPVVISEIMYEGQPNVDDLGSAQLEYVELHNLSEQAVPLFNPVEPQNTWRIRGSVKLDFPANTTLPPGGYQLIVGFDPVAEPVVAARFREHYDVPSGVTIVGPFDGRLANGGETVRLLQPDNTQGLGHEDAGFVPYLPVENVSYDNRKPWPSDADGTGLSLQRKASDKFGNEPDNWLAAAPTAGRANAKTADGDRDADGMDDAWELAHKLNPANAADAMADADNDGVTNLGEFRSGTDPNDGDSRFLIQSIEVAGGRVTISVHVSPGRRYCVEFSDKVNGGWVKLVEFTTDDGQRLAKAESNAPLAQARFYRIQLVE
;
A
#
# COMPACT_ATOMS: atom_id res chain seq x y z
N LYS A 1 -22.02 36.75 -29.46
CA LYS A 1 -22.48 35.58 -28.66
C LYS A 1 -21.25 34.70 -28.41
N PRO A 2 -20.97 34.27 -27.17
CA PRO A 2 -19.91 33.28 -26.95
C PRO A 2 -20.24 32.04 -27.78
N SER A 3 -19.31 31.58 -28.62
CA SER A 3 -19.50 30.46 -29.57
C SER A 3 -18.76 29.19 -29.12
N GLY A 4 -18.63 28.97 -27.81
CA GLY A 4 -17.85 27.88 -27.23
C GLY A 4 -18.69 26.87 -26.46
N PHE A 5 -18.07 25.72 -26.14
CA PHE A 5 -18.62 24.72 -25.23
C PHE A 5 -18.54 25.22 -23.79
N ARG A 6 -19.60 24.98 -23.01
CA ARG A 6 -19.61 25.22 -21.56
C ARG A 6 -19.36 23.89 -20.85
N ALA A 7 -18.34 23.86 -19.99
CA ALA A 7 -18.14 22.80 -19.02
C ALA A 7 -18.53 23.33 -17.63
N VAL A 8 -19.10 22.46 -16.79
CA VAL A 8 -19.34 22.74 -15.37
C VAL A 8 -18.38 21.86 -14.59
N GLN A 9 -17.54 22.48 -13.76
CA GLN A 9 -16.65 21.76 -12.86
C GLN A 9 -17.06 22.04 -11.42
N THR A 10 -17.23 20.98 -10.63
CA THR A 10 -17.42 21.10 -9.19
C THR A 10 -16.10 21.51 -8.53
N ILE A 11 -16.12 22.56 -7.72
CA ILE A 11 -15.03 22.90 -6.81
C ILE A 11 -15.33 22.19 -5.49
N PRO A 12 -14.40 21.39 -4.93
CA PRO A 12 -14.65 20.73 -3.66
C PRO A 12 -14.73 21.75 -2.51
N PRO A 13 -15.26 21.38 -1.33
CA PRO A 13 -15.11 22.18 -0.12
C PRO A 13 -13.63 22.48 0.14
N MET A 14 -13.32 23.68 0.61
CA MET A 14 -11.94 24.15 0.77
C MET A 14 -11.73 24.78 2.13
N ALA A 15 -10.55 24.55 2.72
CA ALA A 15 -10.13 25.28 3.90
C ALA A 15 -10.06 26.79 3.61
N ASN A 16 -10.37 27.59 4.63
CA ASN A 16 -10.21 29.03 4.58
C ASN A 16 -8.77 29.41 4.21
N GLY A 17 -8.62 30.30 3.24
CA GLY A 17 -7.31 30.78 2.80
C GLY A 17 -6.53 29.82 1.92
N VAL A 18 -7.12 28.74 1.41
CA VAL A 18 -6.51 27.89 0.39
C VAL A 18 -7.04 28.27 -0.99
N SER A 19 -6.13 28.61 -1.91
CA SER A 19 -6.52 28.90 -3.31
C SER A 19 -6.83 27.61 -4.06
N VAL A 20 -7.80 27.71 -4.97
CA VAL A 20 -8.10 26.65 -5.94
C VAL A 20 -7.56 27.04 -7.29
N GLY A 21 -6.87 26.12 -7.95
CA GLY A 21 -6.28 26.36 -9.25
C GLY A 21 -6.55 25.25 -10.25
N ARG A 22 -6.46 25.62 -11.52
CA ARG A 22 -6.53 24.71 -12.66
C ARG A 22 -5.25 23.89 -12.77
N VAL A 23 -5.38 22.58 -12.73
CA VAL A 23 -4.30 21.59 -12.88
C VAL A 23 -4.68 20.62 -13.99
N THR A 24 -3.82 20.50 -14.99
CA THR A 24 -4.04 19.60 -16.13
C THR A 24 -3.18 18.36 -15.93
N THR A 25 -3.82 17.20 -15.92
CA THR A 25 -3.20 15.88 -15.85
C THR A 25 -3.34 15.18 -17.21
N ARG A 26 -2.77 13.98 -17.34
CA ARG A 26 -3.00 13.12 -18.51
C ARG A 26 -4.47 12.79 -18.77
N PHE A 27 -5.31 12.84 -17.74
CA PHE A 27 -6.70 12.42 -17.81
C PHE A 27 -7.71 13.58 -17.89
N GLY A 28 -7.24 14.83 -17.75
CA GLY A 28 -8.10 15.99 -17.90
C GLY A 28 -7.66 17.20 -17.11
N THR A 29 -8.56 18.16 -17.00
CA THR A 29 -8.32 19.38 -16.22
C THR A 29 -9.18 19.34 -14.95
N HIS A 30 -8.52 19.57 -13.82
CA HIS A 30 -9.10 19.54 -12.49
C HIS A 30 -8.91 20.89 -11.81
N PHE A 31 -9.80 21.21 -10.87
CA PHE A 31 -9.66 22.35 -9.97
C PHE A 31 -9.39 21.82 -8.57
N VAL A 32 -8.21 22.12 -8.05
CA VAL A 32 -7.69 21.49 -6.83
C VAL A 32 -7.08 22.52 -5.87
N PRO A 33 -6.96 22.20 -4.58
CA PRO A 33 -6.17 22.97 -3.63
C PRO A 33 -4.75 23.25 -4.16
N LEU A 34 -4.28 24.49 -4.00
CA LEU A 34 -2.93 24.91 -4.38
C LEU A 34 -2.03 25.02 -3.15
N ALA A 35 -0.76 24.66 -3.31
CA ALA A 35 0.25 24.69 -2.24
C ALA A 35 0.55 26.10 -1.70
N ARG A 36 0.18 27.14 -2.44
CA ARG A 36 0.22 28.54 -1.97
C ARG A 36 -0.88 29.33 -2.64
N ARG A 37 -1.23 30.46 -2.05
CA ARG A 37 -2.18 31.40 -2.63
C ARG A 37 -1.62 32.01 -3.91
N THR A 38 -2.50 32.22 -4.87
CA THR A 38 -2.15 32.78 -6.19
C THR A 38 -3.08 33.90 -6.64
N PHE A 39 -4.16 34.15 -5.90
CA PHE A 39 -5.14 35.18 -6.24
C PHE A 39 -5.13 36.32 -5.22
N GLY A 40 -5.00 37.55 -5.72
CA GLY A 40 -5.03 38.76 -4.91
C GLY A 40 -3.79 38.98 -4.03
N ASN A 41 -3.88 39.99 -3.16
CA ASN A 41 -2.93 40.28 -2.10
C ASN A 41 -3.31 39.50 -0.82
N ASP A 42 -2.33 38.92 -0.13
CA ASP A 42 -2.53 38.12 1.09
C ASP A 42 -2.97 38.92 2.32
N SER A 43 -2.76 40.23 2.31
CA SER A 43 -3.22 41.14 3.37
C SER A 43 -3.72 42.44 2.75
N PRO A 44 -4.87 42.39 2.04
CA PRO A 44 -5.38 43.56 1.34
C PRO A 44 -6.07 44.50 2.35
N GLU A 45 -5.66 45.77 2.37
CA GLU A 45 -6.31 46.79 3.22
C GLU A 45 -7.70 47.21 2.68
N SER A 46 -8.07 46.75 1.49
CA SER A 46 -9.39 46.98 0.90
C SER A 46 -9.75 45.91 -0.14
N VAL A 47 -11.04 45.80 -0.47
CA VAL A 47 -11.51 44.94 -1.59
C VAL A 47 -10.90 45.38 -2.92
N VAL A 48 -10.60 46.67 -3.09
CA VAL A 48 -9.92 47.19 -4.28
C VAL A 48 -8.47 46.65 -4.31
N ALA A 49 -7.72 46.77 -3.22
CA ALA A 49 -6.36 46.23 -3.11
C ALA A 49 -6.29 44.70 -3.28
N PHE A 50 -7.34 43.97 -2.88
CA PHE A 50 -7.45 42.54 -3.16
C PHE A 50 -7.64 42.24 -4.67
N ARG A 51 -8.38 43.10 -5.36
CA ARG A 51 -8.69 42.98 -6.80
C ARG A 51 -7.63 43.62 -7.70
N GLU A 52 -6.69 44.37 -7.15
CA GLU A 52 -5.55 44.94 -7.87
C GLU A 52 -4.48 43.88 -8.14
N GLY A 53 -4.03 43.82 -9.40
CA GLY A 53 -3.05 42.84 -9.88
C GLY A 53 -3.66 41.71 -10.72
N GLY A 54 -2.82 41.08 -11.56
CA GLY A 54 -3.23 39.97 -12.43
C GLY A 54 -3.31 38.61 -11.73
N GLY A 55 -3.07 38.55 -10.41
CA GLY A 55 -2.73 37.32 -9.70
C GLY A 55 -1.33 36.81 -10.02
N ALA A 56 -0.89 35.78 -9.28
CA ALA A 56 0.34 35.04 -9.56
C ALA A 56 0.03 33.82 -10.45
N PRO A 57 1.04 33.24 -11.13
CA PRO A 57 0.87 31.95 -11.78
C PRO A 57 0.37 30.88 -10.80
N ASN A 58 -0.47 29.96 -11.29
CA ASN A 58 -0.94 28.81 -10.51
C ASN A 58 0.26 28.11 -9.86
N ALA A 59 0.17 27.90 -8.54
CA ALA A 59 1.11 27.09 -7.83
C ALA A 59 0.89 25.61 -8.17
N LYS A 60 1.80 24.76 -7.68
CA LYS A 60 1.61 23.32 -7.74
C LYS A 60 0.40 22.91 -6.88
N PRO A 61 -0.23 21.75 -7.18
CA PRO A 61 -1.24 21.17 -6.30
C PRO A 61 -0.70 21.05 -4.87
N GLN A 62 -1.56 21.29 -3.89
CA GLN A 62 -1.26 20.94 -2.51
C GLN A 62 -1.23 19.41 -2.38
N VAL A 63 -0.23 18.88 -1.69
CA VAL A 63 -0.05 17.45 -1.45
C VAL A 63 0.29 17.25 0.03
N GLY A 64 -0.31 16.24 0.66
CA GLY A 64 -0.08 15.90 2.06
C GLY A 64 -0.86 16.78 3.07
N PRO A 65 -0.61 16.59 4.38
CA PRO A 65 0.48 15.79 4.95
C PRO A 65 0.27 14.27 4.87
N VAL A 66 -0.97 13.82 4.64
CA VAL A 66 -1.29 12.40 4.41
C VAL A 66 -1.66 12.20 2.95
N VAL A 67 -1.10 11.17 2.33
CA VAL A 67 -1.34 10.82 0.92
C VAL A 67 -1.76 9.37 0.78
N ILE A 68 -2.45 9.04 -0.32
CA ILE A 68 -2.62 7.65 -0.74
C ILE A 68 -1.33 7.25 -1.47
N SER A 69 -0.59 6.29 -0.89
CA SER A 69 0.68 5.78 -1.42
C SER A 69 0.48 4.57 -2.33
N GLU A 70 -0.45 3.69 -1.99
CA GLU A 70 -0.65 2.42 -2.67
C GLU A 70 -2.13 2.05 -2.71
N ILE A 71 -2.57 1.46 -3.82
CA ILE A 71 -3.93 0.94 -4.01
C ILE A 71 -3.82 -0.48 -4.58
N MET A 72 -4.29 -1.45 -3.81
CA MET A 72 -4.50 -2.82 -4.26
C MET A 72 -5.98 -3.00 -4.54
N TYR A 73 -6.38 -2.81 -5.79
CA TYR A 73 -7.78 -2.93 -6.18
C TYR A 73 -8.15 -4.34 -6.66
N GLU A 74 -7.18 -5.15 -7.05
CA GLU A 74 -7.40 -6.54 -7.44
C GLU A 74 -6.18 -7.41 -7.07
N GLY A 75 -6.29 -8.10 -5.93
CA GLY A 75 -5.22 -8.96 -5.42
C GLY A 75 -5.00 -10.24 -6.24
N GLN A 76 -3.95 -10.98 -5.87
CA GLN A 76 -3.62 -12.25 -6.51
C GLN A 76 -4.81 -13.23 -6.45
N PRO A 77 -5.17 -13.92 -7.54
CA PRO A 77 -6.23 -14.91 -7.51
C PRO A 77 -5.84 -16.14 -6.69
N ASN A 78 -6.84 -16.80 -6.10
CA ASN A 78 -6.70 -18.10 -5.41
C ASN A 78 -5.69 -18.12 -4.25
N VAL A 79 -5.57 -17.02 -3.51
CA VAL A 79 -4.78 -17.02 -2.26
C VAL A 79 -5.50 -17.87 -1.21
N ASP A 80 -4.81 -18.86 -0.66
CA ASP A 80 -5.35 -19.73 0.38
C ASP A 80 -5.86 -18.93 1.59
N ASP A 81 -6.99 -19.34 2.14
CA ASP A 81 -7.66 -18.73 3.30
C ASP A 81 -8.10 -17.25 3.13
N LEU A 82 -7.92 -16.64 1.95
CA LEU A 82 -8.29 -15.24 1.67
C LEU A 82 -9.15 -15.12 0.40
N GLY A 83 -10.33 -14.50 0.54
CA GLY A 83 -11.14 -14.11 -0.61
C GLY A 83 -10.60 -12.87 -1.30
N SER A 84 -10.92 -12.68 -2.59
CA SER A 84 -10.48 -11.50 -3.36
C SER A 84 -10.77 -10.15 -2.70
N ALA A 85 -11.89 -10.03 -1.99
CA ALA A 85 -12.25 -8.81 -1.22
C ALA A 85 -11.26 -8.51 -0.10
N GLN A 86 -10.78 -9.57 0.54
CA GLN A 86 -9.93 -9.47 1.72
C GLN A 86 -8.50 -9.08 1.32
N LEU A 87 -8.17 -9.22 0.02
CA LEU A 87 -6.90 -8.81 -0.56
C LEU A 87 -6.88 -7.34 -0.96
N GLU A 88 -8.04 -6.69 -1.12
CA GLU A 88 -8.14 -5.28 -1.49
C GLU A 88 -7.72 -4.35 -0.35
N TYR A 89 -6.93 -3.32 -0.64
CA TYR A 89 -6.59 -2.27 0.32
C TYR A 89 -6.27 -0.91 -0.30
N VAL A 90 -6.45 0.13 0.50
CA VAL A 90 -5.90 1.47 0.27
C VAL A 90 -4.87 1.76 1.35
N GLU A 91 -3.68 2.18 0.97
CA GLU A 91 -2.63 2.59 1.90
C GLU A 91 -2.54 4.10 2.03
N LEU A 92 -2.48 4.58 3.28
CA LEU A 92 -2.12 5.94 3.61
C LEU A 92 -0.69 6.03 4.10
N HIS A 93 0.00 7.10 3.67
CA HIS A 93 1.33 7.45 4.15
C HIS A 93 1.37 8.89 4.67
N ASN A 94 1.96 9.10 5.85
CA ASN A 94 2.18 10.42 6.44
C ASN A 94 3.56 10.97 6.05
N LEU A 95 3.57 12.02 5.23
CA LEU A 95 4.80 12.68 4.76
C LEU A 95 5.46 13.59 5.79
N SER A 96 4.77 13.87 6.90
CA SER A 96 5.26 14.80 7.91
C SER A 96 6.10 14.12 8.98
N GLU A 97 6.92 14.91 9.65
CA GLU A 97 7.70 14.53 10.83
C GLU A 97 6.85 14.50 12.12
N GLN A 98 5.55 14.76 12.02
CA GLN A 98 4.61 14.79 13.14
C GLN A 98 3.54 13.72 12.99
N ALA A 99 3.03 13.23 14.10
CA ALA A 99 1.88 12.35 14.09
C ALA A 99 0.65 13.12 13.60
N VAL A 100 -0.10 12.57 12.64
CA VAL A 100 -1.31 13.21 12.13
C VAL A 100 -2.53 12.57 12.80
N PRO A 101 -3.32 13.32 13.59
CA PRO A 101 -4.60 12.83 14.08
C PRO A 101 -5.56 12.70 12.90
N LEU A 102 -6.12 11.51 12.70
CA LEU A 102 -7.15 11.27 11.68
C LEU A 102 -8.55 11.60 12.25
N PHE A 103 -8.64 12.75 12.93
CA PHE A 103 -9.83 13.37 13.50
C PHE A 103 -9.61 14.88 13.68
N ASN A 104 -10.68 15.65 13.91
CA ASN A 104 -10.57 17.07 14.23
C ASN A 104 -10.02 17.24 15.66
N PRO A 105 -8.86 17.88 15.87
CA PRO A 105 -8.27 18.03 17.21
C PRO A 105 -9.12 18.85 18.21
N VAL A 106 -10.01 19.72 17.71
CA VAL A 106 -10.94 20.53 18.52
C VAL A 106 -12.23 19.76 18.80
N GLU A 107 -12.66 18.93 17.85
CA GLU A 107 -13.90 18.15 17.89
C GLU A 107 -13.63 16.66 17.59
N PRO A 108 -13.02 15.89 18.52
CA PRO A 108 -12.49 14.56 18.24
C PRO A 108 -13.51 13.50 17.81
N GLN A 109 -14.81 13.77 18.02
CA GLN A 109 -15.91 12.95 17.50
C GLN A 109 -16.02 13.01 15.97
N ASN A 110 -15.51 14.06 15.34
CA ASN A 110 -15.48 14.21 13.89
C ASN A 110 -14.17 13.59 13.40
N THR A 111 -14.25 12.41 12.78
CA THR A 111 -13.08 11.66 12.29
C THR A 111 -12.84 11.91 10.80
N TRP A 112 -11.63 11.63 10.31
CA TRP A 112 -11.37 11.58 8.87
C TRP A 112 -12.20 10.48 8.23
N ARG A 113 -12.28 10.50 6.90
CA ARG A 113 -13.06 9.50 6.17
C ARG A 113 -12.57 9.23 4.76
N ILE A 114 -12.76 7.99 4.31
CA ILE A 114 -12.64 7.58 2.91
C ILE A 114 -14.03 7.60 2.26
N ARG A 115 -14.11 8.13 1.04
CA ARG A 115 -15.31 8.13 0.20
C ARG A 115 -14.97 7.79 -1.24
N GLY A 116 -15.93 7.21 -1.96
CA GLY A 116 -15.72 6.65 -3.28
C GLY A 116 -16.66 5.46 -3.47
N SER A 117 -16.21 4.43 -4.19
CA SER A 117 -16.88 3.13 -4.18
C SER A 117 -16.66 2.42 -2.84
N VAL A 118 -15.51 2.63 -2.21
CA VAL A 118 -15.26 2.27 -0.81
C VAL A 118 -15.53 3.43 0.16
N LYS A 119 -16.05 3.10 1.35
CA LYS A 119 -16.40 4.08 2.39
C LYS A 119 -15.94 3.60 3.76
N LEU A 120 -15.24 4.46 4.47
CA LEU A 120 -14.83 4.21 5.85
C LEU A 120 -14.86 5.55 6.61
N ASP A 121 -15.39 5.55 7.82
CA ASP A 121 -15.11 6.60 8.80
C ASP A 121 -14.05 6.06 9.76
N PHE A 122 -12.97 6.81 9.96
CA PHE A 122 -11.87 6.31 10.77
C PHE A 122 -12.32 6.13 12.23
N PRO A 123 -11.84 5.09 12.95
CA PRO A 123 -12.12 4.92 14.36
C PRO A 123 -11.70 6.15 15.18
N ALA A 124 -12.40 6.41 16.28
CA ALA A 124 -12.08 7.50 17.18
C ALA A 124 -10.63 7.40 17.69
N ASN A 125 -9.97 8.54 17.85
CA ASN A 125 -8.58 8.67 18.31
C ASN A 125 -7.53 8.00 17.41
N THR A 126 -7.86 7.66 16.16
CA THR A 126 -6.87 7.14 15.21
C THR A 126 -5.79 8.19 14.92
N THR A 127 -4.52 7.78 14.99
CA THR A 127 -3.38 8.64 14.71
C THR A 127 -2.42 7.93 13.78
N LEU A 128 -1.97 8.62 12.73
CA LEU A 128 -0.98 8.12 11.79
C LEU A 128 0.43 8.62 12.22
N PRO A 129 1.38 7.72 12.55
CA PRO A 129 2.71 8.13 13.02
C PRO A 129 3.50 8.99 12.01
N PRO A 130 4.52 9.76 12.44
CA PRO A 130 5.45 10.44 11.54
C PRO A 130 6.08 9.46 10.54
N GLY A 131 6.07 9.78 9.24
CA GLY A 131 6.58 8.86 8.21
C GLY A 131 5.85 7.50 8.13
N GLY A 132 4.75 7.33 8.87
CA GLY A 132 4.09 6.05 9.07
C GLY A 132 3.15 5.66 7.93
N TYR A 133 2.80 4.38 7.90
CA TYR A 133 1.85 3.78 6.97
C TYR A 133 0.64 3.21 7.72
N GLN A 134 -0.54 3.23 7.09
CA GLN A 134 -1.75 2.58 7.59
C GLN A 134 -2.55 2.01 6.42
N LEU A 135 -3.04 0.78 6.60
CA LEU A 135 -3.81 0.06 5.60
C LEU A 135 -5.30 0.14 5.93
N ILE A 136 -6.11 0.37 4.90
CA ILE A 136 -7.57 0.38 4.95
C ILE A 136 -8.08 -0.78 4.11
N VAL A 137 -8.76 -1.74 4.75
CA VAL A 137 -9.08 -3.07 4.17
C VAL A 137 -10.58 -3.36 4.17
N GLY A 138 -11.01 -4.31 3.34
CA GLY A 138 -12.42 -4.70 3.15
C GLY A 138 -12.97 -5.67 4.21
N PHE A 139 -12.20 -6.03 5.23
CA PHE A 139 -12.58 -6.94 6.31
C PHE A 139 -12.40 -6.28 7.69
N ASP A 140 -13.02 -6.83 8.73
CA ASP A 140 -12.89 -6.28 10.08
C ASP A 140 -11.69 -6.93 10.80
N PRO A 141 -10.55 -6.24 10.99
CA PRO A 141 -9.37 -6.87 11.60
C PRO A 141 -9.57 -7.21 13.09
N VAL A 142 -10.55 -6.62 13.77
CA VAL A 142 -10.86 -6.90 15.18
C VAL A 142 -11.81 -8.08 15.30
N ALA A 143 -12.84 -8.15 14.45
CA ALA A 143 -13.78 -9.25 14.43
C ALA A 143 -13.23 -10.51 13.72
N GLU A 144 -12.31 -10.34 12.78
CA GLU A 144 -11.73 -11.40 11.94
C GLU A 144 -10.19 -11.48 12.10
N PRO A 145 -9.67 -11.75 13.32
CA PRO A 145 -8.22 -11.71 13.58
C PRO A 145 -7.42 -12.77 12.82
N VAL A 146 -8.05 -13.88 12.40
CA VAL A 146 -7.41 -14.90 11.56
C VAL A 146 -7.19 -14.39 10.14
N VAL A 147 -8.19 -13.71 9.56
CA VAL A 147 -8.07 -13.05 8.24
C VAL A 147 -7.00 -11.97 8.30
N ALA A 148 -6.99 -11.15 9.38
CA ALA A 148 -5.97 -10.14 9.58
C ALA A 148 -4.55 -10.73 9.64
N ALA A 149 -4.37 -11.89 10.30
CA ALA A 149 -3.09 -12.58 10.37
C ALA A 149 -2.66 -13.10 8.99
N ARG A 150 -3.56 -13.74 8.24
CA ARG A 150 -3.30 -14.22 6.88
C ARG A 150 -2.99 -13.10 5.90
N PHE A 151 -3.72 -11.99 5.97
CA PHE A 151 -3.46 -10.80 5.16
C PHE A 151 -2.06 -10.24 5.42
N ARG A 152 -1.66 -10.13 6.70
CA ARG A 152 -0.31 -9.68 7.07
C ARG A 152 0.78 -10.63 6.58
N GLU A 153 0.53 -11.93 6.65
CA GLU A 153 1.45 -12.95 6.15
C GLU A 153 1.59 -12.86 4.63
N HIS A 154 0.48 -12.80 3.90
CA HIS A 154 0.46 -12.73 2.44
C HIS A 154 1.20 -11.50 1.89
N TYR A 155 0.94 -10.32 2.47
CA TYR A 155 1.55 -9.06 2.01
C TYR A 155 2.83 -8.66 2.78
N ASP A 156 3.36 -9.52 3.67
CA ASP A 156 4.50 -9.23 4.55
C ASP A 156 4.39 -7.87 5.30
N VAL A 157 3.19 -7.60 5.84
CA VAL A 157 2.87 -6.32 6.49
C VAL A 157 3.55 -6.24 7.86
N PRO A 158 4.41 -5.22 8.12
CA PRO A 158 5.08 -5.07 9.40
C PRO A 158 4.11 -5.02 10.58
N SER A 159 4.45 -5.69 11.70
CA SER A 159 3.57 -5.80 12.88
C SER A 159 3.15 -4.45 13.48
N GLY A 160 3.96 -3.41 13.32
CA GLY A 160 3.66 -2.05 13.79
C GLY A 160 2.72 -1.25 12.87
N VAL A 161 2.46 -1.69 11.65
CA VAL A 161 1.55 -1.02 10.71
C VAL A 161 0.11 -1.29 11.15
N THR A 162 -0.68 -0.23 11.29
CA THR A 162 -2.09 -0.37 11.69
C THR A 162 -2.94 -0.76 10.48
N ILE A 163 -3.87 -1.71 10.67
CA ILE A 163 -4.87 -2.12 9.69
C ILE A 163 -6.24 -1.69 10.21
N VAL A 164 -7.00 -0.97 9.40
CA VAL A 164 -8.33 -0.44 9.73
C VAL A 164 -9.34 -0.97 8.72
N GLY A 165 -10.47 -1.47 9.21
CA GLY A 165 -11.55 -1.96 8.37
C GLY A 165 -12.76 -2.34 9.23
N PRO A 166 -13.83 -2.86 8.61
CA PRO A 166 -13.99 -2.98 7.16
C PRO A 166 -14.41 -1.64 6.55
N PHE A 167 -13.91 -1.33 5.35
CA PHE A 167 -14.62 -0.36 4.51
C PHE A 167 -15.91 -0.99 3.95
N ASP A 168 -16.95 -0.18 3.73
CA ASP A 168 -18.15 -0.56 2.98
C ASP A 168 -17.88 -0.43 1.47
N GLY A 169 -18.40 -1.37 0.68
CA GLY A 169 -18.17 -1.44 -0.77
C GLY A 169 -16.97 -2.29 -1.17
N ARG A 170 -16.47 -2.06 -2.39
CA ARG A 170 -15.27 -2.69 -2.95
C ARG A 170 -14.52 -1.71 -3.84
N LEU A 171 -13.22 -1.93 -3.96
CA LEU A 171 -12.44 -1.25 -4.97
C LEU A 171 -12.84 -1.78 -6.35
N ALA A 172 -12.98 -0.90 -7.33
CA ALA A 172 -13.48 -1.30 -8.65
C ALA A 172 -12.33 -1.73 -9.56
N ASN A 173 -12.36 -2.98 -10.03
CA ASN A 173 -11.40 -3.57 -10.97
C ASN A 173 -11.44 -2.95 -12.40
N GLY A 174 -12.08 -1.80 -12.57
CA GLY A 174 -12.21 -1.08 -13.83
C GLY A 174 -12.05 0.42 -13.70
N GLY A 175 -11.46 0.87 -12.59
CA GLY A 175 -11.27 2.28 -12.26
C GLY A 175 -12.39 2.90 -11.44
N GLU A 176 -12.02 3.86 -10.60
CA GLU A 176 -12.94 4.57 -9.71
C GLU A 176 -12.31 5.84 -9.14
N THR A 177 -12.84 6.35 -8.02
CA THR A 177 -12.23 7.45 -7.29
C THR A 177 -12.22 7.18 -5.80
N VAL A 178 -11.03 7.19 -5.19
CA VAL A 178 -10.81 7.13 -3.75
C VAL A 178 -10.50 8.54 -3.24
N ARG A 179 -11.26 8.99 -2.24
CA ARG A 179 -11.10 10.32 -1.63
C ARG A 179 -10.81 10.20 -0.15
N LEU A 180 -9.72 10.80 0.28
CA LEU A 180 -9.43 11.03 1.69
C LEU A 180 -9.94 12.41 2.08
N LEU A 181 -10.82 12.48 3.06
CA LEU A 181 -11.45 13.72 3.51
C LEU A 181 -11.18 13.93 4.99
N GLN A 182 -10.78 15.15 5.36
CA GLN A 182 -10.66 15.57 6.75
C GLN A 182 -11.87 16.44 7.16
N PRO A 183 -12.36 16.32 8.39
CA PRO A 183 -13.40 17.21 8.92
C PRO A 183 -12.82 18.60 9.20
N ASP A 184 -13.61 19.63 8.91
CA ASP A 184 -13.42 20.99 9.44
C ASP A 184 -14.21 21.14 10.76
N ASN A 185 -14.18 22.32 11.36
CA ASN A 185 -15.02 22.64 12.52
C ASN A 185 -16.51 22.67 12.13
N THR A 186 -17.35 22.24 13.05
CA THR A 186 -18.80 22.36 12.95
C THR A 186 -19.20 23.82 12.70
N GLN A 187 -20.07 24.05 11.71
CA GLN A 187 -20.59 25.38 11.41
C GLN A 187 -21.38 25.93 12.59
N GLY A 188 -21.02 27.15 13.02
CA GLY A 188 -21.62 27.80 14.18
C GLY A 188 -23.06 28.27 13.91
N LEU A 189 -23.76 28.65 14.98
CA LEU A 189 -25.17 29.08 14.97
C LEU A 189 -25.48 30.31 14.08
N GLY A 190 -24.45 31.03 13.62
CA GLY A 190 -24.59 32.17 12.72
C GLY A 190 -24.67 31.80 11.23
N HIS A 191 -24.58 30.52 10.89
CA HIS A 191 -24.63 30.02 9.52
C HIS A 191 -25.98 29.35 9.21
N GLU A 192 -26.41 29.40 7.95
CA GLU A 192 -27.66 28.74 7.50
C GLU A 192 -27.60 27.21 7.67
N ASP A 193 -26.38 26.65 7.65
CA ASP A 193 -26.05 25.24 7.84
C ASP A 193 -25.47 24.95 9.23
N ALA A 194 -25.89 25.70 10.27
CA ALA A 194 -25.46 25.48 11.64
C ALA A 194 -25.56 23.99 12.07
N GLY A 195 -24.49 23.48 12.68
CA GLY A 195 -24.37 22.06 13.07
C GLY A 195 -23.83 21.15 11.96
N PHE A 196 -23.67 21.64 10.73
CA PHE A 196 -23.03 20.88 9.66
C PHE A 196 -21.51 20.83 9.86
N VAL A 197 -20.90 19.67 9.59
CA VAL A 197 -19.43 19.48 9.59
C VAL A 197 -18.96 19.38 8.15
N PRO A 198 -18.28 20.40 7.61
CA PRO A 198 -17.67 20.33 6.29
C PRO A 198 -16.56 19.27 6.27
N TYR A 199 -16.39 18.63 5.11
CA TYR A 199 -15.28 17.70 4.89
C TYR A 199 -14.47 18.15 3.70
N LEU A 200 -13.20 18.42 3.96
CA LEU A 200 -12.24 18.97 3.03
C LEU A 200 -11.43 17.83 2.39
N PRO A 201 -11.23 17.82 1.07
CA PRO A 201 -10.39 16.81 0.44
C PRO A 201 -8.93 17.02 0.83
N VAL A 202 -8.32 15.95 1.31
CA VAL A 202 -6.87 15.86 1.54
C VAL A 202 -6.22 15.20 0.33
N GLU A 203 -6.86 14.15 -0.20
CA GLU A 203 -6.37 13.42 -1.37
C GLU A 203 -7.56 12.95 -2.23
N ASN A 204 -7.37 12.91 -3.54
CA ASN A 204 -8.35 12.38 -4.48
C ASN A 204 -7.61 11.67 -5.62
N VAL A 205 -7.73 10.35 -5.69
CA VAL A 205 -7.12 9.52 -6.72
C VAL A 205 -8.22 8.85 -7.54
N SER A 206 -8.30 9.21 -8.81
CA SER A 206 -9.21 8.66 -9.80
C SER A 206 -8.44 7.71 -10.73
N TYR A 207 -8.18 6.49 -10.25
CA TYR A 207 -7.40 5.48 -10.97
C TYR A 207 -8.25 4.71 -12.00
N ASP A 208 -7.59 4.05 -12.93
CA ASP A 208 -8.18 3.19 -13.97
C ASP A 208 -7.29 1.97 -14.20
N ASN A 209 -7.81 0.89 -14.80
CA ASN A 209 -7.03 -0.30 -15.18
C ASN A 209 -6.49 -0.21 -16.62
N ARG A 210 -6.56 0.98 -17.22
CA ARG A 210 -6.15 1.25 -18.60
C ARG A 210 -5.35 2.53 -18.71
N LYS A 211 -4.59 2.62 -19.79
CA LYS A 211 -3.84 3.83 -20.16
C LYS A 211 -4.73 5.07 -20.07
N PRO A 212 -4.24 6.17 -19.47
CA PRO A 212 -2.85 6.42 -19.08
C PRO A 212 -2.40 5.82 -17.74
N TRP A 213 -3.27 5.17 -16.98
CA TRP A 213 -2.86 4.45 -15.77
C TRP A 213 -2.14 3.13 -16.10
N PRO A 214 -1.27 2.64 -15.20
CA PRO A 214 -0.67 1.31 -15.34
C PRO A 214 -1.76 0.23 -15.38
N SER A 215 -1.79 -0.56 -16.46
CA SER A 215 -2.78 -1.65 -16.62
C SER A 215 -2.36 -2.96 -15.94
N ASP A 216 -1.09 -3.09 -15.58
CA ASP A 216 -0.56 -4.37 -15.12
C ASP A 216 -1.01 -4.70 -13.69
N ALA A 217 -1.62 -3.77 -12.95
CA ALA A 217 -2.25 -4.01 -11.65
C ALA A 217 -3.67 -4.63 -11.72
N ASP A 218 -4.13 -5.00 -12.93
CA ASP A 218 -5.46 -5.55 -13.20
C ASP A 218 -5.47 -7.08 -13.05
N GLY A 219 -5.55 -7.56 -11.80
CA GLY A 219 -5.74 -8.99 -11.51
C GLY A 219 -4.50 -9.87 -11.65
N THR A 220 -3.33 -9.27 -11.79
CA THR A 220 -2.02 -9.96 -11.80
C THR A 220 -1.46 -10.17 -10.39
N GLY A 221 -2.04 -9.51 -9.37
CA GLY A 221 -1.49 -9.44 -8.02
C GLY A 221 -0.56 -8.25 -7.76
N LEU A 222 -0.25 -7.44 -8.79
CA LEU A 222 0.45 -6.15 -8.59
C LEU A 222 -0.49 -5.09 -8.02
N SER A 223 0.06 -4.13 -7.29
CA SER A 223 -0.66 -2.95 -6.81
C SER A 223 -0.29 -1.70 -7.60
N LEU A 224 -1.18 -0.69 -7.59
CA LEU A 224 -0.83 0.66 -8.03
C LEU A 224 -0.04 1.37 -6.93
N GLN A 225 1.20 1.72 -7.24
CA GLN A 225 2.09 2.41 -6.31
C GLN A 225 2.48 3.79 -6.82
N ARG A 226 2.39 4.80 -5.94
CA ARG A 226 2.83 6.16 -6.22
C ARG A 226 4.37 6.22 -6.30
N LYS A 227 4.90 6.76 -7.39
CA LYS A 227 6.35 6.94 -7.65
C LYS A 227 6.99 7.98 -6.74
N ALA A 228 6.36 9.16 -6.66
CA ALA A 228 6.84 10.27 -5.85
C ALA A 228 5.73 10.77 -4.93
N SER A 229 5.91 10.52 -3.64
CA SER A 229 4.91 10.79 -2.61
C SER A 229 4.56 12.28 -2.48
N ASP A 230 5.51 13.17 -2.79
CA ASP A 230 5.37 14.64 -2.80
C ASP A 230 4.75 15.21 -4.09
N LYS A 231 4.41 14.37 -5.07
CA LYS A 231 3.76 14.76 -6.33
C LYS A 231 2.26 14.49 -6.27
N PHE A 232 1.55 15.13 -7.20
CA PHE A 232 0.09 15.11 -7.23
C PHE A 232 -0.45 13.68 -7.45
N GLY A 233 -1.36 13.25 -6.59
CA GLY A 233 -1.89 11.89 -6.61
C GLY A 233 -2.78 11.56 -7.81
N ASN A 234 -3.46 12.55 -8.36
CA ASN A 234 -4.36 12.34 -9.50
C ASN A 234 -3.67 12.48 -10.87
N GLU A 235 -2.35 12.31 -10.91
CA GLU A 235 -1.56 12.29 -12.14
C GLU A 235 -1.13 10.86 -12.46
N PRO A 236 -1.68 10.21 -13.51
CA PRO A 236 -1.34 8.83 -13.89
C PRO A 236 0.16 8.58 -14.07
N ASP A 237 0.93 9.55 -14.60
CA ASP A 237 2.37 9.39 -14.79
C ASP A 237 3.13 9.19 -13.47
N ASN A 238 2.53 9.58 -12.33
CA ASN A 238 3.08 9.41 -10.98
C ASN A 238 2.77 8.02 -10.37
N TRP A 239 2.25 7.08 -11.14
CA TRP A 239 1.95 5.72 -10.69
C TRP A 239 2.67 4.67 -11.52
N LEU A 240 2.99 3.55 -10.90
CA LEU A 240 3.44 2.31 -11.55
C LEU A 240 2.65 1.13 -10.99
N ALA A 241 2.64 0.01 -11.72
CA ALA A 241 2.22 -1.27 -11.19
C ALA A 241 3.47 -2.00 -10.68
N ALA A 242 3.45 -2.49 -9.46
CA ALA A 242 4.57 -3.24 -8.88
C ALA A 242 4.09 -4.25 -7.83
N ALA A 243 5.00 -5.15 -7.44
CA ALA A 243 4.75 -6.08 -6.37
C ALA A 243 4.36 -5.34 -5.08
N PRO A 244 3.31 -5.78 -4.36
CA PRO A 244 2.76 -5.06 -3.20
C PRO A 244 3.79 -4.69 -2.13
N THR A 245 3.70 -3.47 -1.62
CA THR A 245 4.61 -2.93 -0.58
C THR A 245 3.88 -2.54 0.71
N ALA A 246 2.75 -3.20 0.99
CA ALA A 246 1.87 -2.89 2.10
C ALA A 246 2.59 -2.65 3.44
N GLY A 247 2.47 -1.44 3.96
CA GLY A 247 3.06 -0.96 5.18
C GLY A 247 4.51 -0.47 5.06
N ARG A 248 5.04 -0.31 3.84
CA ARG A 248 6.44 -0.01 3.55
C ARG A 248 6.57 1.06 2.47
N ALA A 249 7.80 1.48 2.20
CA ALA A 249 8.05 2.40 1.10
C ALA A 249 7.82 1.71 -0.25
N ASN A 250 7.07 2.37 -1.14
CA ASN A 250 6.81 1.91 -2.49
C ASN A 250 8.08 1.59 -3.29
N ALA A 251 7.90 0.71 -4.27
CA ALA A 251 8.90 0.37 -5.27
C ALA A 251 9.40 1.62 -6.01
N LYS A 252 10.69 1.58 -6.35
CA LYS A 252 11.35 2.58 -7.18
C LYS A 252 11.93 1.85 -8.38
N THR A 253 11.73 2.42 -9.57
CA THR A 253 12.50 2.01 -10.75
C THR A 253 13.99 2.16 -10.42
N ALA A 254 14.69 1.05 -10.30
CA ALA A 254 16.13 1.03 -10.03
C ALA A 254 16.90 0.92 -11.35
N ASP A 255 18.17 1.32 -11.33
CA ASP A 255 19.06 1.07 -12.47
C ASP A 255 19.22 -0.45 -12.63
N GLY A 256 18.64 -1.00 -13.70
CA GLY A 256 18.65 -2.44 -13.98
C GLY A 256 17.43 -3.21 -13.47
N ASP A 257 16.36 -2.55 -13.05
CA ASP A 257 15.01 -3.12 -12.85
C ASP A 257 14.03 -2.23 -13.64
N ARG A 258 13.75 -2.61 -14.88
CA ARG A 258 13.10 -1.74 -15.87
C ARG A 258 11.61 -1.56 -15.62
N ASP A 259 10.92 -2.56 -15.09
CA ASP A 259 9.48 -2.54 -14.85
C ASP A 259 9.11 -2.37 -13.36
N ALA A 260 10.12 -2.32 -12.48
CA ALA A 260 10.01 -2.00 -11.05
C ALA A 260 9.23 -3.04 -10.24
N ASP A 261 9.25 -4.31 -10.66
CA ASP A 261 8.60 -5.39 -9.93
C ASP A 261 9.45 -5.98 -8.79
N GLY A 262 10.71 -5.52 -8.69
CA GLY A 262 11.65 -5.91 -7.66
C GLY A 262 12.55 -7.08 -8.03
N MET A 263 12.52 -7.54 -9.29
CA MET A 263 13.52 -8.42 -9.89
C MET A 263 14.49 -7.61 -10.76
N ASP A 264 15.76 -8.00 -10.83
CA ASP A 264 16.72 -7.31 -11.70
C ASP A 264 16.71 -7.87 -13.14
N ASP A 265 16.84 -6.98 -14.13
CA ASP A 265 16.80 -7.28 -15.57
C ASP A 265 17.75 -8.43 -15.94
N ALA A 266 18.91 -8.52 -15.27
CA ALA A 266 19.93 -9.51 -15.58
C ALA A 266 19.52 -10.90 -15.10
N TRP A 267 18.93 -11.00 -13.90
CA TRP A 267 18.38 -12.21 -13.33
C TRP A 267 17.18 -12.68 -14.13
N GLU A 268 16.26 -11.78 -14.48
CA GLU A 268 15.11 -12.10 -15.32
C GLU A 268 15.53 -12.68 -16.67
N LEU A 269 16.49 -12.04 -17.36
CA LEU A 269 17.04 -12.56 -18.61
C LEU A 269 17.71 -13.92 -18.45
N ALA A 270 18.43 -14.14 -17.34
CA ALA A 270 19.08 -15.42 -17.05
C ALA A 270 18.06 -16.55 -16.83
N HIS A 271 16.89 -16.22 -16.27
CA HIS A 271 15.79 -17.15 -15.99
C HIS A 271 14.65 -17.07 -17.03
N LYS A 272 14.90 -16.48 -18.20
CA LYS A 272 13.96 -16.42 -19.34
C LYS A 272 12.61 -15.74 -19.02
N LEU A 273 12.61 -14.85 -18.04
CA LEU A 273 11.51 -13.93 -17.76
C LEU A 273 11.62 -12.69 -18.64
N ASN A 274 10.67 -11.76 -18.52
CA ASN A 274 10.60 -10.57 -19.36
C ASN A 274 10.80 -9.28 -18.55
N PRO A 275 11.99 -8.64 -18.64
CA PRO A 275 12.34 -7.39 -17.93
C PRO A 275 11.60 -6.13 -18.41
N ALA A 276 10.38 -6.26 -18.89
CA ALA A 276 9.53 -5.17 -19.30
C ALA A 276 8.06 -5.50 -19.00
N ASN A 277 7.82 -6.51 -18.17
CA ASN A 277 6.52 -7.03 -17.82
C ASN A 277 6.49 -7.36 -16.32
N ALA A 278 6.24 -6.33 -15.50
CA ALA A 278 6.17 -6.45 -14.05
C ALA A 278 5.19 -7.54 -13.55
N ALA A 279 4.22 -7.96 -14.36
CA ALA A 279 3.25 -8.97 -13.99
C ALA A 279 3.86 -10.38 -13.88
N ASP A 280 4.99 -10.65 -14.53
CA ASP A 280 5.62 -11.96 -14.42
C ASP A 280 6.32 -12.18 -13.08
N ALA A 281 6.71 -11.15 -12.31
CA ALA A 281 7.11 -11.30 -10.91
C ALA A 281 6.09 -12.08 -10.07
N MET A 282 4.79 -11.86 -10.31
CA MET A 282 3.69 -12.50 -9.59
C MET A 282 3.24 -13.83 -10.24
N ALA A 283 3.77 -14.17 -11.42
CA ALA A 283 3.52 -15.45 -12.05
C ALA A 283 4.33 -16.57 -11.38
N ASP A 284 3.89 -17.80 -11.61
CA ASP A 284 4.55 -19.03 -11.19
C ASP A 284 4.93 -19.79 -12.47
N ALA A 285 6.18 -19.61 -12.92
CA ALA A 285 6.61 -20.04 -14.25
C ALA A 285 6.72 -21.56 -14.41
N ASP A 286 7.01 -22.30 -13.33
CA ASP A 286 7.10 -23.76 -13.31
C ASP A 286 5.91 -24.47 -12.65
N ASN A 287 4.94 -23.71 -12.11
CA ASN A 287 3.70 -24.17 -11.47
C ASN A 287 3.94 -24.95 -10.18
N ASP A 288 4.94 -24.54 -9.39
CA ASP A 288 5.31 -25.21 -8.15
C ASP A 288 4.72 -24.55 -6.89
N GLY A 289 4.01 -23.44 -7.07
CA GLY A 289 3.32 -22.67 -6.03
C GLY A 289 4.12 -21.47 -5.51
N VAL A 290 5.33 -21.22 -6.01
CA VAL A 290 6.13 -20.03 -5.66
C VAL A 290 6.13 -19.03 -6.81
N THR A 291 5.94 -17.75 -6.52
CA THR A 291 6.03 -16.71 -7.55
C THR A 291 7.47 -16.47 -7.97
N ASN A 292 7.69 -16.01 -9.20
CA ASN A 292 9.01 -15.69 -9.72
C ASN A 292 9.77 -14.69 -8.82
N LEU A 293 9.07 -13.71 -8.24
CA LEU A 293 9.65 -12.80 -7.26
C LEU A 293 10.01 -13.49 -5.94
N GLY A 294 9.19 -14.45 -5.49
CA GLY A 294 9.48 -15.30 -4.34
C GLY A 294 10.76 -16.12 -4.54
N GLU A 295 10.92 -16.67 -5.74
CA GLU A 295 12.08 -17.43 -6.19
C GLU A 295 13.34 -16.53 -6.27
N PHE A 296 13.23 -15.34 -6.87
CA PHE A 296 14.29 -14.34 -6.90
C PHE A 296 14.80 -14.00 -5.50
N ARG A 297 13.88 -13.68 -4.59
CA ARG A 297 14.20 -13.36 -3.18
C ARG A 297 14.83 -14.55 -2.46
N SER A 298 14.40 -15.77 -2.79
CA SER A 298 14.91 -17.02 -2.22
C SER A 298 16.22 -17.51 -2.85
N GLY A 299 16.63 -16.93 -3.98
CA GLY A 299 17.79 -17.35 -4.74
C GLY A 299 17.63 -18.73 -5.38
N THR A 300 16.40 -19.06 -5.75
CA THR A 300 16.01 -20.30 -6.42
C THR A 300 15.69 -20.05 -7.91
N ASP A 301 15.34 -21.08 -8.68
CA ASP A 301 15.19 -21.00 -10.14
C ASP A 301 13.69 -21.10 -10.49
N PRO A 302 13.08 -20.04 -11.03
CA PRO A 302 11.64 -20.01 -11.33
C PRO A 302 11.22 -20.95 -12.47
N ASN A 303 12.17 -21.64 -13.13
CA ASN A 303 11.88 -22.62 -14.18
C ASN A 303 12.13 -24.07 -13.73
N ASP A 304 12.44 -24.29 -12.46
CA ASP A 304 12.74 -25.60 -11.90
C ASP A 304 11.94 -25.82 -10.60
N GLY A 305 10.79 -26.49 -10.72
CA GLY A 305 9.90 -26.73 -9.59
C GLY A 305 10.45 -27.69 -8.53
N ASP A 306 11.68 -28.19 -8.65
CA ASP A 306 12.38 -28.85 -7.53
C ASP A 306 13.27 -27.86 -6.75
N SER A 307 13.61 -26.72 -7.35
CA SER A 307 14.38 -25.63 -6.76
C SER A 307 13.44 -24.62 -6.08
N ARG A 308 12.96 -24.93 -4.87
CA ARG A 308 12.16 -23.98 -4.06
C ARG A 308 12.55 -23.98 -2.59
N PHE A 309 12.30 -22.88 -1.89
CA PHE A 309 12.46 -22.81 -0.43
C PHE A 309 11.23 -23.40 0.29
N LEU A 310 11.29 -24.69 0.62
CA LEU A 310 10.18 -25.43 1.25
C LEU A 310 10.68 -26.33 2.39
N ILE A 311 9.87 -26.47 3.44
CA ILE A 311 10.01 -27.56 4.42
C ILE A 311 9.63 -28.88 3.74
N GLN A 312 10.63 -29.71 3.45
CA GLN A 312 10.45 -31.01 2.81
C GLN A 312 9.82 -32.04 3.75
N SER A 313 10.27 -32.10 5.00
CA SER A 313 9.73 -33.03 5.99
C SER A 313 9.96 -32.57 7.43
N ILE A 314 9.07 -33.01 8.32
CA ILE A 314 9.24 -32.91 9.77
C ILE A 314 9.08 -34.31 10.35
N GLU A 315 10.14 -34.85 10.93
CA GLU A 315 10.17 -36.17 11.55
C GLU A 315 10.30 -36.05 13.07
N VAL A 316 9.50 -36.80 13.82
CA VAL A 316 9.55 -36.83 15.28
C VAL A 316 9.86 -38.25 15.76
N ALA A 317 11.02 -38.45 16.38
CA ALA A 317 11.46 -39.72 16.91
C ALA A 317 12.08 -39.55 18.31
N GLY A 318 11.50 -40.19 19.31
CA GLY A 318 12.04 -40.19 20.69
C GLY A 318 12.16 -38.80 21.33
N GLY A 319 11.28 -37.84 20.98
CA GLY A 319 11.35 -36.46 21.45
C GLY A 319 12.31 -35.56 20.65
N ARG A 320 13.01 -36.10 19.65
CA ARG A 320 13.80 -35.34 18.69
C ARG A 320 12.95 -35.02 17.47
N VAL A 321 12.96 -33.76 17.07
CA VAL A 321 12.36 -33.26 15.84
C VAL A 321 13.48 -33.00 14.85
N THR A 322 13.37 -33.57 13.65
CA THR A 322 14.26 -33.31 12.52
C THR A 322 13.47 -32.62 11.42
N ILE A 323 13.91 -31.44 11.02
CA ILE A 323 13.28 -30.63 9.99
C ILE A 323 14.21 -30.66 8.79
N SER A 324 13.74 -31.20 7.66
CA SER A 324 14.47 -31.17 6.39
C SER A 324 13.90 -30.06 5.51
N VAL A 325 14.77 -29.22 4.97
CA VAL A 325 14.38 -28.00 4.24
C VAL A 325 15.17 -27.93 2.94
N HIS A 326 14.48 -27.67 1.83
CA HIS A 326 15.14 -27.27 0.60
C HIS A 326 15.74 -25.88 0.76
N VAL A 327 16.99 -25.73 0.38
CA VAL A 327 17.76 -24.48 0.59
C VAL A 327 18.56 -24.15 -0.65
N SER A 328 18.83 -22.86 -0.85
CA SER A 328 19.69 -22.37 -1.92
C SER A 328 21.14 -22.33 -1.43
N PRO A 329 22.14 -22.63 -2.27
CA PRO A 329 23.56 -22.51 -1.90
C PRO A 329 23.99 -21.10 -1.54
N GLY A 330 24.94 -20.96 -0.63
CA GLY A 330 25.51 -19.68 -0.23
C GLY A 330 24.54 -18.74 0.49
N ARG A 331 23.34 -19.22 0.84
CA ARG A 331 22.31 -18.45 1.56
C ARG A 331 22.34 -18.76 3.05
N ARG A 332 21.94 -17.78 3.86
CA ARG A 332 21.90 -17.91 5.32
C ARG A 332 20.47 -18.07 5.82
N TYR A 333 20.25 -19.08 6.65
CA TYR A 333 18.95 -19.43 7.19
C TYR A 333 18.95 -19.42 8.72
N CYS A 334 17.85 -18.97 9.32
CA CYS A 334 17.58 -19.05 10.75
C CYS A 334 16.36 -19.93 10.99
N VAL A 335 16.53 -20.97 11.81
CA VAL A 335 15.44 -21.79 12.30
C VAL A 335 15.06 -21.29 13.68
N GLU A 336 13.77 -21.08 13.89
CA GLU A 336 13.23 -20.62 15.15
C GLU A 336 12.07 -21.53 15.59
N PHE A 337 11.82 -21.57 16.89
CA PHE A 337 10.71 -22.32 17.44
C PHE A 337 9.89 -21.51 18.44
N SER A 338 8.66 -21.95 18.67
CA SER A 338 7.81 -21.48 19.75
C SER A 338 7.01 -22.63 20.33
N ASP A 339 6.85 -22.69 21.65
CA ASP A 339 5.99 -23.68 22.32
C ASP A 339 4.51 -23.23 22.37
N LYS A 340 4.19 -22.08 21.76
CA LYS A 340 2.84 -21.52 21.65
C LYS A 340 2.63 -20.94 20.25
N VAL A 341 1.47 -21.18 19.64
CA VAL A 341 1.15 -20.64 18.30
C VAL A 341 1.25 -19.11 18.23
N ASN A 342 0.90 -18.42 19.34
CA ASN A 342 1.00 -16.97 19.47
C ASN A 342 2.13 -16.54 20.44
N GLY A 343 3.17 -17.37 20.58
CA GLY A 343 4.32 -17.11 21.44
C GLY A 343 5.40 -16.27 20.73
N GLY A 344 6.39 -15.82 21.51
CA GLY A 344 7.62 -15.28 20.93
C GLY A 344 8.46 -16.40 20.30
N TRP A 345 9.14 -16.08 19.21
CA TRP A 345 10.04 -17.00 18.52
C TRP A 345 11.41 -17.01 19.21
N VAL A 346 11.94 -18.21 19.42
CA VAL A 346 13.27 -18.43 19.98
C VAL A 346 14.15 -19.03 18.90
N LYS A 347 15.31 -18.40 18.65
CA LYS A 347 16.30 -18.90 17.71
C LYS A 347 16.81 -20.28 18.14
N LEU A 348 16.66 -21.26 17.25
CA LEU A 348 17.16 -22.62 17.40
C LEU A 348 18.58 -22.73 16.86
N VAL A 349 18.76 -22.39 15.58
CA VAL A 349 20.03 -22.49 14.87
C VAL A 349 20.04 -21.50 13.72
N GLU A 350 21.23 -21.01 13.38
CA GLU A 350 21.49 -20.19 12.19
C GLU A 350 22.65 -20.83 11.43
N PHE A 351 22.52 -20.99 10.12
CA PHE A 351 23.53 -21.63 9.28
C PHE A 351 23.58 -21.01 7.89
N THR A 352 24.75 -21.02 7.27
CA THR A 352 24.95 -20.70 5.85
C THR A 352 25.12 -22.01 5.09
N THR A 353 24.49 -22.11 3.92
CA THR A 353 24.59 -23.29 3.07
C THR A 353 25.87 -23.31 2.26
N ASP A 354 26.45 -24.49 2.12
CA ASP A 354 27.63 -24.71 1.29
C ASP A 354 27.29 -24.58 -0.20
N ASP A 355 28.32 -24.38 -1.03
CA ASP A 355 28.19 -24.41 -2.49
C ASP A 355 27.56 -25.74 -2.95
N GLY A 356 26.52 -25.65 -3.77
CA GLY A 356 25.78 -26.81 -4.26
C GLY A 356 24.84 -27.47 -3.24
N GLN A 357 24.84 -27.07 -1.96
CA GLN A 357 23.91 -27.63 -0.97
C GLN A 357 22.47 -27.23 -1.30
N ARG A 358 21.62 -28.24 -1.49
CA ARG A 358 20.17 -28.07 -1.77
C ARG A 358 19.26 -28.54 -0.65
N LEU A 359 19.81 -29.21 0.36
CA LEU A 359 19.06 -29.73 1.50
C LEU A 359 19.81 -29.43 2.80
N ALA A 360 19.11 -28.87 3.78
CA ALA A 360 19.60 -28.68 5.14
C ALA A 360 18.71 -29.42 6.14
N LYS A 361 19.31 -29.82 7.26
CA LYS A 361 18.60 -30.43 8.38
C LYS A 361 18.81 -29.61 9.64
N ALA A 362 17.72 -29.31 10.34
CA ALA A 362 17.74 -28.71 11.65
C ALA A 362 17.11 -29.66 12.67
N GLU A 363 17.71 -29.73 13.86
CA GLU A 363 17.26 -30.63 14.91
C GLU A 363 16.85 -29.85 16.15
N SER A 364 15.77 -30.29 16.79
CA SER A 364 15.23 -29.69 18.01
C SER A 364 14.78 -30.80 18.97
N ASN A 365 14.96 -30.58 20.27
CA ASN A 365 14.42 -31.46 21.30
C ASN A 365 13.09 -30.89 21.78
N ALA A 366 11.97 -31.57 21.50
CA ALA A 366 10.63 -31.15 21.90
C ALA A 366 10.10 -32.06 23.02
N PRO A 367 9.53 -31.50 24.11
CA PRO A 367 8.86 -32.29 25.14
C PRO A 367 7.76 -33.16 24.55
N LEU A 368 7.68 -34.41 24.99
CA LEU A 368 6.56 -35.29 24.63
C LEU A 368 5.24 -34.69 25.14
N ALA A 369 4.19 -34.79 24.32
CA ALA A 369 2.85 -34.26 24.58
C ALA A 369 2.71 -32.72 24.61
N GLN A 370 3.69 -31.97 24.10
CA GLN A 370 3.56 -30.52 23.89
C GLN A 370 3.71 -30.18 22.40
N ALA A 371 2.85 -29.31 21.89
CA ALA A 371 3.00 -28.78 20.54
C ALA A 371 4.18 -27.79 20.49
N ARG A 372 5.01 -27.91 19.47
CA ARG A 372 6.05 -26.94 19.13
C ARG A 372 5.89 -26.54 17.68
N PHE A 373 5.96 -25.23 17.45
CA PHE A 373 5.86 -24.59 16.15
C PHE A 373 7.25 -24.21 15.71
N TYR A 374 7.51 -24.30 14.40
CA TYR A 374 8.79 -23.97 13.80
C TYR A 374 8.55 -23.01 12.65
N ARG A 375 9.49 -22.08 12.46
CA ARG A 375 9.61 -21.31 11.23
C ARG A 375 11.06 -21.26 10.81
N ILE A 376 11.28 -21.10 9.52
CA ILE A 376 12.61 -21.01 8.93
C ILE A 376 12.61 -19.76 8.09
N GLN A 377 13.60 -18.91 8.31
CA GLN A 377 13.71 -17.62 7.65
C GLN A 377 14.99 -17.59 6.84
N LEU A 378 14.91 -17.12 5.60
CA LEU A 378 16.07 -16.62 4.89
C LEU A 378 16.47 -15.28 5.52
N VAL A 379 17.75 -15.13 5.89
CA VAL A 379 18.26 -13.98 6.67
C VAL A 379 19.12 -13.05 5.83
N GLU A 380 19.29 -13.35 4.54
CA GLU A 380 20.16 -12.61 3.60
C GLU A 380 19.70 -12.71 2.14
#